data_AF-A0A8X8YLV2-F1
#
_entry.id   AF-A0A8X8YLV2-F1
#
_cell.length_a   1.000
_cell.length_b   1.000
_cell.length_c   1.000
_cell.angle_alpha   90.00
_cell.angle_beta   90.00
_cell.angle_gamma   90.00
#
_symmetry.space_group_name_H-M   'P 1'
#
loop_
_entity.id
_entity.type
_entity.pdbx_description
1 polymer ?
#
loop_
_entity_poly.entity_id
_entity_poly.type
_entity_poly.pdbx_seq_one_letter_code
_entity_poly.pdbx_strand_id
1 'polypeptide(L)'
;MSRFLEEAAAGGGVEARRVRRSHSGKVVRVKKDGFDSRRGKEIHAQLVLSGLSANLYAMTSLMNLYAKCGAVQDAYKLFDRMPLRDLVCWNTVIACFAQNGMPRRALDLVAGMKEKSWWLFFSKNSSIGAIKLPPGPPKWPIFGNLLQLGHLPHRDLAALCDKYGPLVYLRLGHVDAITTNDPNIIREILRQQDDVFASRPRTLAAEHLAYNCGDVALAPLGPKWKRLRRICMENLLTTKRLESFSGHRSDEAQHLVRNVWASAQCGKEVNLRELLGAFSMNNVTRMLLGKQYFGVGSDAPQEATEFMHITHELFWLLGLIYLGDYLPIWRWVDPFGCEKKMRQVEKKVDEFHTKIIEQHRASMENQDDGQMDFVDVLLSLPGEDGKEHMDDIEIKALIQPT
;
A
#
# COMPACT_ATOMS: atom_id res chain seq x y z
N MET A 1 -7.55 -19.85 7.90
CA MET A 1 -6.31 -19.79 7.10
C MET A 1 -5.05 -19.79 7.97
N SER A 2 -5.06 -19.23 9.20
CA SER A 2 -3.93 -19.27 10.13
C SER A 2 -3.68 -20.64 10.77
N ARG A 3 -4.72 -21.35 11.26
CA ARG A 3 -4.57 -22.69 11.89
C ARG A 3 -4.00 -23.78 10.98
N PHE A 4 -4.18 -23.66 9.65
CA PHE A 4 -3.68 -24.65 8.68
C PHE A 4 -2.19 -24.44 8.32
N LEU A 5 -1.63 -23.24 8.57
CA LEU A 5 -0.21 -22.95 8.36
C LEU A 5 0.62 -23.25 9.61
N GLU A 6 0.04 -23.19 10.81
CA GLU A 6 0.70 -23.58 12.07
C GLU A 6 0.94 -25.10 12.17
N GLU A 7 -0.02 -25.94 11.75
CA GLU A 7 0.17 -27.41 11.77
C GLU A 7 1.25 -27.89 10.78
N ALA A 8 1.53 -27.13 9.72
CA ALA A 8 2.60 -27.43 8.79
C ALA A 8 4.00 -27.03 9.32
N ALA A 9 4.06 -26.15 10.32
CA ALA A 9 5.31 -25.69 10.95
C ALA A 9 5.66 -26.47 12.23
N ALA A 10 4.69 -27.07 12.92
CA ALA A 10 4.87 -27.70 14.23
C ALA A 10 5.51 -29.12 14.22
N GLY A 11 5.82 -29.70 13.05
CA GLY A 11 6.42 -31.04 12.95
C GLY A 11 7.95 -31.12 13.14
N GLY A 12 8.60 -30.02 13.52
CA GLY A 12 10.06 -29.89 13.57
C GLY A 12 10.70 -30.17 14.93
N GLY A 13 10.52 -31.36 15.49
CA GLY A 13 11.29 -31.83 16.63
C GLY A 13 12.36 -32.83 16.19
N VAL A 14 13.60 -32.39 15.97
CA VAL A 14 14.75 -33.31 15.82
C VAL A 14 15.84 -32.94 16.82
N GLU A 15 15.91 -33.82 17.81
CA GLU A 15 16.89 -33.92 18.87
C GLU A 15 18.32 -34.10 18.32
N ALA A 16 19.27 -33.34 18.87
CA ALA A 16 20.66 -33.38 18.49
C ALA A 16 21.32 -34.73 18.87
N ARG A 17 21.79 -35.51 17.89
CA ARG A 17 22.74 -36.61 18.13
C ARG A 17 23.93 -36.61 17.17
N ARG A 18 25.06 -36.20 17.76
CA ARG A 18 26.44 -36.71 17.63
C ARG A 18 26.85 -37.30 16.27
N VAL A 19 27.62 -36.49 15.53
CA VAL A 19 28.44 -36.90 14.38
C VAL A 19 29.47 -37.96 14.82
N ARG A 20 29.44 -39.14 14.19
CA ARG A 20 30.61 -40.02 14.06
C ARG A 20 31.00 -40.08 12.59
N ARG A 21 32.23 -39.65 12.30
CA ARG A 21 32.90 -39.80 11.00
C ARG A 21 33.21 -41.29 10.77
N SER A 22 32.87 -41.81 9.59
CA SER A 22 33.57 -42.93 8.98
C SER A 22 33.49 -42.84 7.46
N HIS A 23 34.64 -43.06 6.82
CA HIS A 23 34.90 -42.96 5.40
C HIS A 23 34.34 -44.19 4.66
N SER A 24 33.47 -43.99 3.66
CA SER A 24 33.30 -44.84 2.47
C SER A 24 31.98 -44.47 1.77
N GLY A 25 32.03 -44.25 0.46
CA GLY A 25 30.89 -43.84 -0.36
C GLY A 25 29.76 -44.87 -0.37
N LYS A 26 28.69 -44.57 0.37
CA LYS A 26 27.34 -45.09 0.14
C LYS A 26 26.36 -43.93 0.28
N VAL A 27 25.68 -43.59 -0.82
CA VAL A 27 24.54 -42.68 -0.80
C VAL A 27 23.45 -43.32 0.08
N VAL A 28 23.34 -42.85 1.32
CA VAL A 28 22.28 -43.25 2.24
C VAL A 28 20.97 -42.72 1.66
N ARG A 29 20.11 -43.62 1.16
CA ARG A 29 18.72 -43.29 0.83
C ARG A 29 18.00 -42.94 2.13
N VAL A 30 17.80 -41.66 2.39
CA VAL A 30 16.83 -41.20 3.37
C VAL A 30 15.45 -41.61 2.85
N LYS A 31 14.75 -42.49 3.57
CA LYS A 31 13.34 -42.81 3.33
C LYS A 31 12.57 -41.48 3.43
N LYS A 32 12.02 -41.00 2.32
CA LYS A 32 11.16 -39.81 2.27
C LYS A 32 9.90 -40.15 3.07
N ASP A 33 9.63 -39.42 4.16
CA ASP A 33 8.36 -39.49 4.87
C ASP A 33 7.23 -39.26 3.85
N GLY A 34 6.37 -40.27 3.71
CA GLY A 34 5.44 -40.41 2.62
C GLY A 34 4.32 -39.38 2.71
N PHE A 35 4.47 -38.26 2.01
CA PHE A 35 3.33 -37.41 1.68
C PHE A 35 2.50 -38.15 0.62
N ASP A 36 1.23 -38.44 0.93
CA ASP A 36 0.36 -39.24 0.06
C ASP A 36 0.02 -38.49 -1.23
N SER A 37 0.24 -39.16 -2.38
CA SER A 37 -0.10 -38.65 -3.72
C SER A 37 -1.59 -38.28 -3.85
N ARG A 38 -2.49 -38.91 -3.08
CA ARG A 38 -3.91 -38.54 -3.03
C ARG A 38 -4.14 -37.11 -2.58
N ARG A 39 -3.49 -36.70 -1.48
CA ARG A 39 -3.63 -35.36 -0.90
C ARG A 39 -3.10 -34.29 -1.84
N GLY A 40 -2.03 -34.60 -2.58
CA GLY A 40 -1.52 -33.71 -3.65
C GLY A 40 -2.53 -33.50 -4.79
N LYS A 41 -3.29 -34.54 -5.18
CA LYS A 41 -4.35 -34.43 -6.21
C LYS A 41 -5.59 -33.70 -5.71
N GLU A 42 -5.95 -33.84 -4.44
CA GLU A 42 -7.04 -33.08 -3.81
C GLU A 42 -6.73 -31.58 -3.79
N ILE A 43 -5.52 -31.21 -3.37
CA ILE A 43 -5.05 -29.81 -3.37
C ILE A 43 -4.99 -29.26 -4.79
N HIS A 44 -4.53 -30.05 -5.77
CA HIS A 44 -4.55 -29.67 -7.18
C HIS A 44 -5.99 -29.40 -7.66
N ALA A 45 -6.94 -30.30 -7.39
CA ALA A 45 -8.34 -30.12 -7.76
C ALA A 45 -8.95 -28.86 -7.14
N GLN A 46 -8.67 -28.59 -5.86
CA GLN A 46 -9.12 -27.37 -5.18
C GLN A 46 -8.53 -26.11 -5.82
N LEU A 47 -7.23 -26.09 -6.13
CA LEU A 47 -6.60 -24.94 -6.80
C LEU A 47 -7.20 -24.66 -8.19
N VAL A 48 -7.58 -25.70 -8.92
CA VAL A 48 -8.29 -25.57 -10.21
C VAL A 48 -9.70 -25.00 -10.01
N LEU A 49 -10.45 -25.53 -9.04
CA LEU A 49 -11.81 -25.04 -8.73
C LEU A 49 -11.84 -23.61 -8.21
N SER A 50 -10.79 -23.17 -7.50
CA SER A 50 -10.64 -21.79 -7.00
C SER A 50 -10.09 -20.81 -8.05
N GLY A 51 -9.90 -21.23 -9.30
CA GLY A 51 -9.39 -20.35 -10.38
C GLY A 51 -7.91 -19.97 -10.22
N LEU A 52 -7.17 -20.61 -9.32
CA LEU A 52 -5.76 -20.30 -9.03
C LEU A 52 -4.78 -21.09 -9.90
N SER A 53 -5.26 -21.81 -10.93
CA SER A 53 -4.44 -22.57 -11.88
C SER A 53 -3.44 -21.71 -12.67
N ALA A 54 -3.69 -20.40 -12.80
CA ALA A 54 -2.79 -19.44 -13.42
C ALA A 54 -1.83 -18.75 -12.43
N ASN A 55 -2.00 -18.94 -11.11
CA ASN A 55 -1.17 -18.29 -10.10
C ASN A 55 0.19 -19.00 -9.96
N LEU A 56 1.26 -18.29 -10.31
CA LEU A 56 2.64 -18.78 -10.32
C LEU A 56 3.10 -19.35 -8.97
N TYR A 57 2.76 -18.70 -7.86
CA TYR A 57 3.17 -19.11 -6.51
C TYR A 57 2.44 -20.37 -6.05
N ALA A 58 1.14 -20.46 -6.34
CA ALA A 58 0.32 -21.63 -6.01
C ALA A 58 0.78 -22.87 -6.79
N MET A 59 1.03 -22.71 -8.10
CA MET A 59 1.51 -23.80 -8.95
C MET A 59 2.94 -24.24 -8.61
N THR A 60 3.84 -23.31 -8.28
CA THR A 60 5.22 -23.64 -7.84
C THR A 60 5.22 -24.39 -6.50
N SER A 61 4.33 -24.01 -5.57
CA SER A 61 4.15 -24.73 -4.30
C SER A 61 3.60 -26.14 -4.52
N LEU A 62 2.64 -26.29 -5.43
CA LEU A 62 2.06 -27.59 -5.80
C LEU A 62 3.09 -28.50 -6.49
N MET A 63 3.98 -27.96 -7.33
CA MET A 63 5.09 -28.70 -7.92
C MET A 63 6.04 -29.24 -6.84
N ASN A 64 6.39 -28.43 -5.84
CA ASN A 64 7.22 -28.86 -4.73
C ASN A 64 6.54 -29.97 -3.91
N LEU A 65 5.21 -29.91 -3.76
CA LEU A 65 4.41 -30.96 -3.13
C LEU A 65 4.51 -32.29 -3.91
N TYR A 66 4.28 -32.27 -5.23
CA TYR A 66 4.44 -33.45 -6.07
C TYR A 66 5.87 -33.99 -6.08
N ALA A 67 6.87 -33.11 -6.01
CA ALA A 67 8.28 -33.48 -5.87
C ALA A 67 8.57 -34.27 -4.58
N LYS A 68 7.98 -33.84 -3.45
CA LYS A 68 8.06 -34.53 -2.17
C LYS A 68 7.34 -35.88 -2.20
N CYS A 69 6.23 -36.00 -2.92
CA CYS A 69 5.48 -37.25 -3.12
C CYS A 69 6.15 -38.25 -4.09
N GLY A 70 7.29 -37.89 -4.71
CA GLY A 70 7.92 -38.71 -5.74
C GLY A 70 7.17 -38.75 -7.08
N ALA A 71 6.07 -38.01 -7.22
CA ALA A 71 5.27 -37.87 -8.43
C ALA A 71 5.89 -36.84 -9.39
N VAL A 72 7.16 -37.05 -9.72
CA VAL A 72 8.00 -36.11 -10.50
C VAL A 72 7.40 -35.80 -11.87
N GLN A 73 6.77 -36.79 -12.51
CA GLN A 73 6.17 -36.60 -13.82
C GLN A 73 4.94 -35.68 -13.78
N ASP A 74 4.18 -35.69 -12.68
CA ASP A 74 3.03 -34.80 -12.51
C ASP A 74 3.47 -33.37 -12.13
N ALA A 75 4.56 -33.24 -11.36
CA ALA A 75 5.22 -31.94 -11.17
C ALA A 75 5.71 -31.34 -12.50
N TYR A 76 6.25 -32.17 -13.40
CA TYR A 76 6.67 -31.71 -14.73
C TYR A 76 5.50 -31.33 -15.63
N LYS A 77 4.39 -32.09 -15.61
CA LYS A 77 3.17 -31.71 -16.36
C LYS A 77 2.61 -30.37 -15.89
N LEU A 78 2.67 -30.08 -14.59
CA LEU A 78 2.31 -28.78 -14.05
C LEU A 78 3.22 -27.70 -14.59
N PHE A 79 4.54 -27.89 -14.43
CA PHE A 79 5.55 -26.98 -14.95
C PHE A 79 5.33 -26.69 -16.45
N ASP A 80 5.03 -27.71 -17.24
CA ASP A 80 4.82 -27.56 -18.68
C ASP A 80 3.52 -26.84 -19.06
N ARG A 81 2.50 -26.92 -18.20
CA ARG A 81 1.23 -26.20 -18.40
C ARG A 81 1.23 -24.78 -17.84
N MET A 82 2.27 -24.38 -17.11
CA MET A 82 2.37 -23.02 -16.56
C MET A 82 2.67 -22.01 -17.68
N PRO A 83 1.84 -20.96 -17.83
CA PRO A 83 2.00 -19.94 -18.88
C PRO A 83 3.15 -18.96 -18.58
N LEU A 84 3.44 -18.74 -17.29
CA LEU A 84 4.55 -17.92 -16.81
C LEU A 84 5.44 -18.78 -15.92
N ARG A 85 6.76 -18.71 -16.12
CA ARG A 85 7.75 -19.48 -15.38
C ARG A 85 8.90 -18.56 -15.02
N ASP A 86 9.01 -18.22 -13.74
CA ASP A 86 10.11 -17.43 -13.23
C ASP A 86 11.29 -18.34 -12.82
N LEU A 87 12.38 -17.71 -12.37
CA LEU A 87 13.58 -18.40 -11.93
C LEU A 87 13.29 -19.42 -10.81
N VAL A 88 12.36 -19.11 -9.91
CA VAL A 88 11.99 -19.95 -8.78
C VAL A 88 11.29 -21.24 -9.27
N CYS A 89 10.38 -21.13 -10.23
CA CYS A 89 9.70 -22.26 -10.86
C CYS A 89 10.69 -23.21 -11.57
N TRP A 90 11.64 -22.65 -12.34
CA TRP A 90 12.70 -23.42 -13.00
C TRP A 90 13.59 -24.16 -12.00
N ASN A 91 14.07 -23.46 -10.96
CA ASN A 91 14.88 -24.08 -9.92
C ASN A 91 14.12 -25.19 -9.18
N THR A 92 12.82 -25.02 -8.97
CA THR A 92 11.96 -25.99 -8.29
C THR A 92 11.80 -27.28 -9.11
N VAL A 93 11.57 -27.19 -10.42
CA VAL A 93 11.46 -28.41 -11.26
C VAL A 93 12.81 -29.10 -11.44
N ILE A 94 13.91 -28.35 -11.56
CA ILE A 94 15.27 -28.91 -11.66
C ILE A 94 15.62 -29.65 -10.35
N ALA A 95 15.35 -29.03 -9.21
CA ALA A 95 15.54 -29.65 -7.90
C ALA A 95 14.66 -30.90 -7.74
N CYS A 96 13.42 -30.88 -8.24
CA CYS A 96 12.51 -32.04 -8.24
C CYS A 96 13.12 -33.25 -8.95
N PHE A 97 13.67 -33.09 -10.16
CA PHE A 97 14.32 -34.19 -10.88
C PHE A 97 15.64 -34.63 -10.23
N ALA A 98 16.45 -33.68 -9.75
CA ALA A 98 17.73 -33.98 -9.10
C ALA A 98 17.55 -34.79 -7.80
N GLN A 99 16.61 -34.37 -6.95
CA GLN A 99 16.36 -35.01 -5.65
C GLN A 99 15.65 -36.37 -5.75
N ASN A 100 15.02 -36.68 -6.88
CA ASN A 100 14.35 -37.95 -7.12
C ASN A 100 15.16 -38.89 -8.03
N GLY A 101 16.48 -38.69 -8.12
CA GLY A 101 17.39 -39.64 -8.76
C GLY A 101 17.38 -39.60 -10.30
N MET A 102 16.95 -38.47 -10.89
CA MET A 102 16.90 -38.27 -12.35
C MET A 102 17.85 -37.14 -12.80
N PRO A 103 19.18 -37.23 -12.53
CA PRO A 103 20.12 -36.13 -12.74
C PRO A 103 20.28 -35.75 -14.23
N ARG A 104 20.13 -36.71 -15.16
CA ARG A 104 20.21 -36.44 -16.60
C ARG A 104 19.10 -35.49 -17.07
N ARG A 105 17.86 -35.74 -16.66
CA ARG A 105 16.73 -34.83 -16.95
C ARG A 105 16.87 -33.47 -16.26
N ALA A 106 17.45 -33.43 -15.05
CA ALA A 106 17.75 -32.17 -14.39
C ALA A 106 18.78 -31.34 -15.18
N LEU A 107 19.82 -31.98 -15.73
CA LEU A 107 20.81 -31.33 -16.59
C LEU A 107 20.22 -30.87 -17.92
N ASP A 108 19.37 -31.68 -18.55
CA ASP A 108 18.64 -31.30 -19.77
C ASP A 108 17.77 -30.05 -19.54
N LEU A 109 17.14 -29.95 -18.36
CA LEU A 109 16.35 -28.77 -17.97
C LEU A 109 17.23 -27.55 -17.69
N VAL A 110 18.41 -27.71 -17.10
CA VAL A 110 19.39 -26.61 -16.92
C VAL A 110 19.92 -26.13 -18.27
N ALA A 111 20.19 -27.03 -19.20
CA ALA A 111 20.62 -26.70 -20.55
C ALA A 111 19.52 -25.94 -21.31
N GLY A 112 18.28 -26.46 -21.26
CA GLY A 112 17.11 -25.80 -21.84
C GLY A 112 16.78 -24.45 -21.18
N MET A 113 17.08 -24.28 -19.88
CA MET A 113 16.96 -23.00 -19.19
C MET A 113 17.98 -21.98 -19.73
N LYS A 114 19.24 -22.36 -20.00
CA LYS A 114 20.25 -21.44 -20.56
C LYS A 114 19.94 -20.99 -21.98
N GLU A 115 19.46 -21.90 -22.82
CA GLU A 115 19.00 -21.60 -24.17
C GLU A 115 17.77 -20.67 -24.13
N LYS A 116 16.84 -20.92 -23.20
CA LYS A 116 15.68 -20.06 -22.96
C LYS A 116 16.01 -18.75 -22.24
N SER A 117 17.09 -18.66 -21.46
CA SER A 117 17.54 -17.42 -20.81
C SER A 117 18.05 -16.42 -21.84
N TRP A 118 18.70 -16.87 -22.92
CA TRP A 118 19.02 -16.01 -24.07
C TRP A 118 17.76 -15.63 -24.86
N TRP A 119 16.79 -16.54 -24.97
CA TRP A 119 15.46 -16.18 -25.48
C TRP A 119 14.69 -15.23 -24.53
N LEU A 120 14.84 -15.23 -23.21
CA LEU A 120 14.13 -14.30 -22.33
C LEU A 120 14.62 -12.85 -22.47
N PHE A 121 15.85 -12.64 -22.95
CA PHE A 121 16.37 -11.31 -23.28
C PHE A 121 15.99 -10.85 -24.72
N PHE A 122 15.67 -11.77 -25.63
CA PHE A 122 15.36 -11.44 -27.04
C PHE A 122 13.96 -11.86 -27.53
N SER A 123 13.16 -12.53 -26.72
CA SER A 123 11.82 -13.04 -27.05
C SER A 123 10.76 -12.20 -26.38
N LYS A 124 10.27 -11.22 -27.13
CA LYS A 124 8.87 -10.83 -27.02
C LYS A 124 8.00 -12.01 -27.44
N ASN A 125 6.98 -12.27 -26.63
CA ASN A 125 5.76 -13.00 -26.95
C ASN A 125 5.87 -14.53 -27.15
N SER A 126 5.53 -15.27 -26.11
CA SER A 126 4.68 -16.44 -26.27
C SER A 126 3.25 -16.07 -25.85
N SER A 127 2.36 -16.19 -26.83
CA SER A 127 0.93 -15.90 -26.86
C SER A 127 0.13 -16.38 -25.64
N ILE A 128 0.08 -15.56 -24.61
CA ILE A 128 -1.19 -15.21 -23.97
C ILE A 128 -1.84 -14.24 -24.96
N GLY A 129 -3.09 -14.45 -25.37
CA GLY A 129 -3.77 -13.62 -26.39
C GLY A 129 -3.39 -12.16 -26.19
N ALA A 130 -2.70 -11.58 -27.17
CA ALA A 130 -1.96 -10.33 -26.97
C ALA A 130 -2.89 -9.31 -26.33
N ILE A 131 -2.65 -8.99 -25.06
CA ILE A 131 -3.48 -8.04 -24.33
C ILE A 131 -3.43 -6.76 -25.15
N LYS A 132 -4.55 -6.42 -25.77
CA LYS A 132 -4.64 -5.24 -26.62
C LYS A 132 -4.68 -4.05 -25.68
N LEU A 133 -3.50 -3.53 -25.38
CA LEU A 133 -3.35 -2.36 -24.54
C LEU A 133 -4.04 -1.16 -25.22
N PRO A 134 -4.59 -0.23 -24.42
CA PRO A 134 -5.08 1.04 -24.96
C PRO A 134 -4.01 1.77 -25.78
N PRO A 135 -4.42 2.62 -26.74
CA PRO A 135 -3.48 3.46 -27.48
C PRO A 135 -2.73 4.41 -26.54
N GLY A 136 -1.61 4.96 -27.00
CA GLY A 136 -0.89 5.95 -26.22
C GLY A 136 0.34 6.52 -26.92
N PRO A 137 0.96 7.55 -26.32
CA PRO A 137 2.13 8.21 -26.88
C PRO A 137 3.34 7.28 -26.99
N PRO A 138 4.25 7.55 -27.94
CA PRO A 138 5.49 6.79 -28.07
C PRO A 138 6.31 6.89 -26.79
N LYS A 139 6.93 5.77 -26.41
CA LYS A 139 7.61 5.60 -25.12
C LYS A 139 9.11 5.78 -25.30
N TRP A 140 9.74 6.52 -24.41
CA TRP A 140 11.20 6.57 -24.30
C TRP A 140 11.73 5.31 -23.61
N PRO A 141 12.96 4.85 -23.91
CA PRO A 141 13.45 3.56 -23.41
C PRO A 141 13.36 3.37 -21.89
N ILE A 142 14.04 4.19 -21.09
CA ILE A 142 14.12 4.04 -19.62
C ILE A 142 13.00 4.81 -18.91
N PHE A 143 12.66 5.99 -19.43
CA PHE A 143 11.73 6.93 -18.81
C PHE A 143 10.27 6.72 -19.21
N GLY A 144 10.02 5.94 -20.27
CA GLY A 144 8.69 5.79 -20.85
C GLY A 144 8.09 7.15 -21.27
N ASN A 145 7.00 7.54 -20.62
CA ASN A 145 6.25 8.78 -20.86
C ASN A 145 6.44 9.82 -19.75
N LEU A 146 7.31 9.58 -18.75
CA LEU A 146 7.56 10.55 -17.66
C LEU A 146 7.96 11.93 -18.17
N LEU A 147 8.86 11.98 -19.15
CA LEU A 147 9.36 13.25 -19.71
C LEU A 147 8.33 13.98 -20.57
N GLN A 148 7.19 13.35 -20.86
CA GLN A 148 6.07 13.97 -21.57
C GLN A 148 5.09 14.64 -20.60
N LEU A 149 5.27 14.47 -19.28
CA LEU A 149 4.51 15.16 -18.25
C LEU A 149 5.31 16.38 -17.78
N GLY A 150 4.71 17.55 -17.88
CA GLY A 150 5.27 18.81 -17.42
C GLY A 150 4.92 19.12 -15.98
N HIS A 151 4.95 20.42 -15.65
CA HIS A 151 4.66 20.91 -14.29
C HIS A 151 3.19 20.70 -13.89
N LEU A 152 2.27 20.58 -14.85
CA LEU A 152 0.84 20.37 -14.61
C LEU A 152 0.41 19.03 -15.23
N PRO A 153 0.83 17.90 -14.64
CA PRO A 153 0.66 16.57 -15.23
C PRO A 153 -0.80 16.24 -15.52
N HIS A 154 -1.75 16.72 -14.72
CA HIS A 154 -3.18 16.54 -14.96
C HIS A 154 -3.67 17.15 -16.27
N ARG A 155 -3.10 18.30 -16.71
CA ARG A 155 -3.43 18.91 -18.01
C ARG A 155 -2.83 18.12 -19.16
N ASP A 156 -1.60 17.66 -18.99
CA ASP A 156 -0.90 16.87 -20.00
C ASP A 156 -1.62 15.52 -20.21
N LEU A 157 -2.04 14.86 -19.13
CA LEU A 157 -2.84 13.63 -19.19
C LEU A 157 -4.18 13.83 -19.90
N ALA A 158 -4.87 14.94 -19.63
CA ALA A 158 -6.11 15.29 -20.34
C ALA A 158 -5.86 15.51 -21.84
N ALA A 159 -4.82 16.26 -22.20
CA ALA A 159 -4.46 16.48 -23.60
C ALA A 159 -4.04 15.19 -24.33
N LEU A 160 -3.45 14.22 -23.61
CA LEU A 160 -3.17 12.90 -24.15
C LEU A 160 -4.45 12.13 -24.45
N CYS A 161 -5.47 12.19 -23.59
CA CYS A 161 -6.78 11.61 -23.86
C CYS A 161 -7.44 12.23 -25.09
N ASP A 162 -7.39 13.56 -25.23
CA ASP A 162 -7.95 14.25 -26.40
C ASP A 162 -7.27 13.81 -27.70
N LYS A 163 -5.98 13.45 -27.64
CA LYS A 163 -5.19 13.05 -28.80
C LYS A 163 -5.27 11.56 -29.15
N TYR A 164 -5.21 10.68 -28.16
CA TYR A 164 -5.08 9.23 -28.36
C TYR A 164 -6.38 8.47 -28.12
N GLY A 165 -7.42 9.13 -27.60
CA GLY A 165 -8.73 8.56 -27.35
C GLY A 165 -9.08 8.50 -25.86
N PRO A 166 -10.30 8.01 -25.53
CA PRO A 166 -10.87 8.10 -24.19
C PRO A 166 -10.13 7.27 -23.13
N LEU A 167 -9.31 6.31 -23.55
CA LEU A 167 -8.50 5.48 -22.68
C LEU A 167 -7.07 5.42 -23.21
N VAL A 168 -6.12 5.95 -22.43
CA VAL A 168 -4.74 6.10 -22.86
C VAL A 168 -3.81 5.31 -21.95
N TYR A 169 -2.99 4.47 -22.56
CA TYR A 169 -1.94 3.75 -21.86
C TYR A 169 -0.65 4.57 -21.83
N LEU A 170 -0.02 4.60 -20.67
CA LEU A 170 1.24 5.28 -20.39
C LEU A 170 2.18 4.32 -19.67
N ARG A 171 3.47 4.54 -19.86
CA ARG A 171 4.51 3.87 -19.08
C ARG A 171 5.31 4.92 -18.32
N LEU A 172 5.13 5.02 -17.02
CA LEU A 172 5.85 5.99 -16.18
C LEU A 172 7.10 5.30 -15.62
N GLY A 173 8.23 5.40 -16.34
CA GLY A 173 9.43 4.64 -16.00
C GLY A 173 9.21 3.12 -16.06
N HIS A 174 9.19 2.45 -14.91
CA HIS A 174 8.87 1.02 -14.80
C HIS A 174 7.40 0.73 -14.45
N VAL A 175 6.60 1.75 -14.20
CA VAL A 175 5.19 1.62 -13.80
C VAL A 175 4.29 1.72 -15.04
N ASP A 176 3.40 0.75 -15.21
CA ASP A 176 2.34 0.81 -16.22
C ASP A 176 1.16 1.59 -15.67
N ALA A 177 0.68 2.58 -16.43
CA ALA A 177 -0.38 3.50 -16.02
C ALA A 177 -1.43 3.63 -17.12
N ILE A 178 -2.68 3.89 -16.72
CA ILE A 178 -3.79 4.18 -17.62
C ILE A 178 -4.41 5.49 -17.16
N THR A 179 -4.70 6.37 -18.12
CA THR A 179 -5.43 7.61 -17.87
C THR A 179 -6.67 7.70 -18.76
N THR A 180 -7.69 8.36 -18.25
CA THR A 180 -8.97 8.58 -18.95
C THR A 180 -9.59 9.88 -18.43
N ASN A 181 -10.19 10.64 -19.33
CA ASN A 181 -11.06 11.77 -18.99
C ASN A 181 -12.53 11.50 -19.41
N ASP A 182 -12.85 10.28 -19.86
CA ASP A 182 -14.18 9.90 -20.30
C ASP A 182 -15.08 9.57 -19.10
N PRO A 183 -16.21 10.27 -18.89
CA PRO A 183 -17.06 10.06 -17.73
C PRO A 183 -17.68 8.65 -17.64
N ASN A 184 -17.89 7.97 -18.76
CA ASN A 184 -18.48 6.63 -18.78
C ASN A 184 -17.44 5.60 -18.34
N ILE A 185 -16.20 5.71 -18.83
CA ILE A 185 -15.09 4.86 -18.40
C ILE A 185 -14.77 5.09 -16.92
N ILE A 186 -14.72 6.34 -16.48
CA ILE A 186 -14.53 6.68 -15.06
C ILE A 186 -15.63 6.04 -14.21
N ARG A 187 -16.89 6.09 -14.66
CA ARG A 187 -18.02 5.45 -13.96
C ARG A 187 -17.86 3.92 -13.90
N GLU A 188 -17.43 3.29 -14.98
CA GLU A 188 -17.17 1.85 -15.03
C GLU A 188 -16.06 1.46 -14.02
N ILE A 189 -14.91 2.13 -14.08
CA ILE A 189 -13.76 1.89 -13.18
C ILE A 189 -14.14 2.10 -11.72
N LEU A 190 -14.81 3.22 -11.39
CA LEU A 190 -15.06 3.60 -10.00
C LEU A 190 -16.32 2.96 -9.38
N ARG A 191 -17.25 2.42 -10.18
CA ARG A 191 -18.50 1.82 -9.66
C ARG A 191 -18.72 0.37 -10.05
N GLN A 192 -18.37 -0.03 -11.27
CA GLN A 192 -18.64 -1.39 -11.75
C GLN A 192 -17.47 -2.34 -11.47
N GLN A 193 -16.25 -1.81 -11.35
CA GLN A 193 -15.02 -2.55 -11.12
C GLN A 193 -14.25 -1.98 -9.91
N ASP A 194 -14.98 -1.52 -8.90
CA ASP A 194 -14.38 -0.87 -7.73
C ASP A 194 -13.49 -1.82 -6.94
N ASP A 195 -13.86 -3.10 -6.84
CA ASP A 195 -13.06 -4.14 -6.19
C ASP A 195 -11.67 -4.34 -6.83
N VAL A 196 -11.57 -4.13 -8.15
CA VAL A 196 -10.32 -4.22 -8.92
C VAL A 196 -9.47 -2.96 -8.78
N PHE A 197 -10.09 -1.78 -8.84
CA PHE A 197 -9.39 -0.49 -8.95
C PHE A 197 -9.34 0.36 -7.67
N ALA A 198 -9.98 -0.08 -6.57
CA ALA A 198 -10.02 0.72 -5.34
C ALA A 198 -8.71 0.74 -4.55
N SER A 199 -7.75 -0.15 -4.84
CA SER A 199 -6.48 -0.17 -4.12
C SER A 199 -5.61 1.06 -4.40
N ARG A 200 -4.62 1.32 -3.54
CA ARG A 200 -3.70 2.46 -3.63
C ARG A 200 -2.28 1.98 -3.91
N PRO A 201 -1.51 2.70 -4.77
CA PRO A 201 -0.11 2.40 -4.99
C PRO A 201 0.69 2.71 -3.71
N ARG A 202 1.71 1.89 -3.44
CA ARG A 202 2.65 2.13 -2.34
C ARG A 202 3.79 3.01 -2.86
N THR A 203 3.68 4.31 -2.64
CA THR A 203 4.74 5.28 -2.93
C THR A 203 5.64 5.45 -1.72
N LEU A 204 6.89 5.86 -1.94
CA LEU A 204 7.81 6.12 -0.83
C LEU A 204 7.29 7.21 0.11
N ALA A 205 6.61 8.22 -0.45
CA ALA A 205 5.96 9.26 0.32
C ALA A 205 4.86 8.67 1.22
N ALA A 206 3.99 7.78 0.71
CA ALA A 206 2.96 7.13 1.52
C ALA A 206 3.54 6.20 2.59
N GLU A 207 4.66 5.53 2.30
CA GLU A 207 5.35 4.67 3.26
C GLU A 207 5.85 5.48 4.47
N HIS A 208 6.47 6.64 4.25
CA HIS A 208 7.02 7.48 5.32
C HIS A 208 6.00 8.41 5.97
N LEU A 209 5.12 9.03 5.18
CA LEU A 209 4.29 10.14 5.64
C LEU A 209 2.86 9.73 5.99
N ALA A 210 2.50 8.48 5.74
CA ALA A 210 1.14 7.98 5.93
C ALA A 210 1.14 6.67 6.76
N TYR A 211 2.02 6.59 7.77
CA TYR A 211 2.14 5.45 8.69
C TYR A 211 2.24 4.10 7.96
N ASN A 212 3.18 3.99 7.01
CA ASN A 212 3.39 2.80 6.17
C ASN A 212 2.15 2.44 5.33
N CYS A 213 1.55 3.42 4.64
CA CYS A 213 0.26 3.28 3.95
C CYS A 213 -0.83 2.75 4.90
N GLY A 214 -0.88 3.27 6.11
CA GLY A 214 -1.78 2.85 7.17
C GLY A 214 -2.97 3.77 7.39
N ASP A 215 -2.95 4.97 6.81
CA ASP A 215 -4.02 5.97 6.87
C ASP A 215 -5.21 5.61 5.95
N VAL A 216 -6.33 6.32 6.12
CA VAL A 216 -7.56 6.04 5.38
C VAL A 216 -7.47 6.38 3.89
N ALA A 217 -6.63 7.35 3.50
CA ALA A 217 -6.56 7.84 2.14
C ALA A 217 -5.61 7.03 1.25
N LEU A 218 -4.48 6.58 1.80
CA LEU A 218 -3.41 5.89 1.04
C LEU A 218 -3.28 4.39 1.37
N ALA A 219 -4.00 3.86 2.36
CA ALA A 219 -3.95 2.42 2.61
C ALA A 219 -4.52 1.59 1.46
N PRO A 220 -3.87 0.47 1.11
CA PRO A 220 -4.36 -0.44 0.08
C PRO A 220 -5.67 -1.11 0.52
N LEU A 221 -6.48 -1.51 -0.46
CA LEU A 221 -7.76 -2.16 -0.20
C LEU A 221 -7.51 -3.48 0.56
N GLY A 222 -8.09 -3.61 1.75
CA GLY A 222 -7.95 -4.79 2.59
C GLY A 222 -8.78 -4.71 3.86
N PRO A 223 -8.70 -5.75 4.72
CA PRO A 223 -9.44 -5.79 5.99
C PRO A 223 -9.14 -4.60 6.90
N LYS A 224 -7.86 -4.21 7.00
CA LYS A 224 -7.41 -3.05 7.79
C LYS A 224 -8.07 -1.75 7.32
N TRP A 225 -7.98 -1.44 6.02
CA TRP A 225 -8.63 -0.24 5.47
C TRP A 225 -10.15 -0.24 5.66
N LYS A 226 -10.81 -1.39 5.47
CA LYS A 226 -12.26 -1.51 5.71
C LYS A 226 -12.63 -1.19 7.16
N ARG A 227 -11.81 -1.64 8.13
CA ARG A 227 -12.00 -1.33 9.56
C ARG A 227 -11.78 0.16 9.85
N LEU A 228 -10.68 0.75 9.39
CA LEU A 228 -10.40 2.18 9.58
C LEU A 228 -11.50 3.06 8.99
N ARG A 229 -11.93 2.76 7.75
CA ARG A 229 -13.06 3.44 7.11
C ARG A 229 -14.35 3.31 7.92
N ARG A 230 -14.61 2.12 8.48
CA ARG A 230 -15.77 1.90 9.35
C ARG A 230 -15.69 2.77 10.61
N ILE A 231 -14.55 2.81 11.29
CA ILE A 231 -14.34 3.65 12.47
C ILE A 231 -14.64 5.12 12.15
N CYS A 232 -14.09 5.64 11.04
CA CYS A 232 -14.36 7.00 10.60
C CYS A 232 -15.86 7.25 10.39
N MET A 233 -16.54 6.39 9.63
CA MET A 233 -17.94 6.63 9.26
C MET A 233 -18.93 6.39 10.41
N GLU A 234 -18.66 5.42 11.28
CA GLU A 234 -19.58 5.01 12.36
C GLU A 234 -19.35 5.77 13.67
N ASN A 235 -18.15 6.35 13.87
CA ASN A 235 -17.83 7.05 15.12
C ASN A 235 -17.54 8.53 14.87
N LEU A 236 -16.63 8.84 13.94
CA LEU A 236 -16.09 10.20 13.79
C LEU A 236 -16.99 11.11 12.93
N LEU A 237 -17.46 10.62 11.80
CA LEU A 237 -18.18 11.39 10.78
C LEU A 237 -19.69 11.14 10.79
N THR A 238 -20.23 10.74 11.95
CA THR A 238 -21.68 10.57 12.11
C THR A 238 -22.40 11.91 12.09
N THR A 239 -23.63 11.96 11.60
CA THR A 239 -24.45 13.18 11.60
C THR A 239 -24.57 13.78 13.00
N LYS A 240 -24.86 12.95 14.01
CA LYS A 240 -24.95 13.38 15.42
C LYS A 240 -23.68 14.08 15.90
N ARG A 241 -22.51 13.54 15.51
CA ARG A 241 -21.23 14.13 15.90
C ARG A 241 -20.93 15.40 15.13
N LEU A 242 -21.15 15.41 13.82
CA LEU A 242 -20.97 16.64 13.04
C LEU A 242 -21.89 17.77 13.53
N GLU A 243 -23.10 17.44 13.99
CA GLU A 243 -24.03 18.38 14.60
C GLU A 243 -23.56 18.89 15.96
N SER A 244 -22.88 18.08 16.77
CA SER A 244 -22.34 18.54 18.07
C SER A 244 -21.29 19.65 17.89
N PHE A 245 -20.54 19.66 16.78
CA PHE A 245 -19.60 20.75 16.44
C PHE A 245 -20.24 21.96 15.73
N SER A 246 -21.57 22.02 15.62
CA SER A 246 -22.26 23.13 14.95
C SER A 246 -22.03 24.49 15.62
N GLY A 247 -21.93 24.52 16.95
CA GLY A 247 -21.57 25.72 17.72
C GLY A 247 -20.19 26.24 17.33
N HIS A 248 -19.17 25.39 17.41
CA HIS A 248 -17.80 25.73 17.02
C HIS A 248 -17.69 26.29 15.60
N ARG A 249 -18.37 25.67 14.63
CA ARG A 249 -18.39 26.16 13.24
C ARG A 249 -19.08 27.51 13.11
N SER A 250 -20.16 27.72 13.87
CA SER A 250 -20.90 28.99 13.88
C SER A 250 -20.05 30.12 14.46
N ASP A 251 -19.33 29.85 15.55
CA ASP A 251 -18.42 30.80 16.19
C ASP A 251 -17.27 31.18 15.26
N GLU A 252 -16.63 30.18 14.63
CA GLU A 252 -15.55 30.40 13.66
C GLU A 252 -16.03 31.20 12.44
N ALA A 253 -17.26 30.95 11.96
CA ALA A 253 -17.86 31.70 10.87
C ALA A 253 -18.14 33.16 11.27
N GLN A 254 -18.63 33.39 12.48
CA GLN A 254 -18.81 34.74 13.02
C GLN A 254 -17.46 35.48 13.13
N HIS A 255 -16.41 34.81 13.59
CA HIS A 255 -15.06 35.38 13.64
C HIS A 255 -14.55 35.79 12.26
N LEU A 256 -14.72 34.94 11.25
CA LEU A 256 -14.36 35.26 9.87
C LEU A 256 -15.11 36.51 9.38
N VAL A 257 -16.43 36.58 9.57
CA VAL A 257 -17.24 37.72 9.13
C VAL A 257 -16.83 39.01 9.84
N ARG A 258 -16.61 38.95 11.17
CA ARG A 258 -16.14 40.12 11.94
C ARG A 258 -14.77 40.60 11.46
N ASN A 259 -13.84 39.69 11.16
CA ASN A 259 -12.51 40.04 10.67
C ASN A 259 -12.57 40.73 9.30
N VAL A 260 -13.39 40.20 8.37
CA VAL A 260 -13.60 40.82 7.05
C VAL A 260 -14.25 42.18 7.19
N TRP A 261 -15.28 42.28 8.03
CA TRP A 261 -16.00 43.53 8.28
C TRP A 261 -15.08 44.62 8.84
N ALA A 262 -14.26 44.29 9.85
CA ALA A 262 -13.29 45.23 10.41
C ALA A 262 -12.24 45.66 9.37
N SER A 263 -11.76 44.73 8.53
CA SER A 263 -10.81 45.05 7.46
C SER A 263 -11.43 45.97 6.41
N ALA A 264 -12.69 45.73 6.05
CA ALA A 264 -13.44 46.57 5.11
C ALA A 264 -13.66 47.99 5.65
N GLN A 265 -13.97 48.14 6.94
CA GLN A 265 -14.11 49.47 7.58
C GLN A 265 -12.80 50.27 7.55
N CYS A 266 -11.66 49.60 7.69
CA CYS A 266 -10.35 50.24 7.65
C CYS A 266 -9.78 50.40 6.22
N GLY A 267 -10.53 50.00 5.18
CA GLY A 267 -10.06 50.02 3.79
C GLY A 267 -8.86 49.11 3.53
N LYS A 268 -8.66 48.08 4.37
CA LYS A 268 -7.52 47.17 4.29
C LYS A 268 -7.82 46.01 3.35
N GLU A 269 -6.86 45.67 2.49
CA GLU A 269 -6.94 44.48 1.64
C GLU A 269 -6.98 43.20 2.47
N VAL A 270 -7.78 42.23 2.03
CA VAL A 270 -7.97 40.94 2.70
C VAL A 270 -7.40 39.83 1.83
N ASN A 271 -6.41 39.10 2.37
CA ASN A 271 -5.90 37.90 1.73
C ASN A 271 -6.84 36.72 1.99
N LEU A 272 -7.72 36.42 1.02
CA LEU A 272 -8.69 35.34 1.13
C LEU A 272 -8.06 33.95 1.29
N ARG A 273 -6.85 33.72 0.77
CA ARG A 273 -6.16 32.44 0.91
C ARG A 273 -5.83 32.17 2.38
N GLU A 274 -5.23 33.15 3.04
CA GLU A 274 -4.86 33.04 4.45
C GLU A 274 -6.09 33.00 5.34
N LEU A 275 -7.09 33.85 5.06
CA LEU A 275 -8.32 33.91 5.84
C LEU A 275 -9.13 32.60 5.76
N LEU A 276 -9.40 32.11 4.55
CA LEU A 276 -10.16 30.87 4.36
C LEU A 276 -9.35 29.64 4.78
N GLY A 277 -8.02 29.68 4.60
CA GLY A 277 -7.12 28.68 5.13
C GLY A 277 -7.23 28.57 6.64
N ALA A 278 -7.09 29.69 7.37
CA ALA A 278 -7.22 29.72 8.82
C ALA A 278 -8.60 29.24 9.30
N PHE A 279 -9.68 29.70 8.66
CA PHE A 279 -11.05 29.25 8.95
C PHE A 279 -11.22 27.74 8.77
N SER A 280 -10.75 27.18 7.64
CA SER A 280 -10.83 25.75 7.37
C SER A 280 -10.02 24.95 8.39
N MET A 281 -8.79 25.38 8.66
CA MET A 281 -7.90 24.70 9.59
C MET A 281 -8.46 24.71 11.01
N ASN A 282 -8.95 25.85 11.50
CA ASN A 282 -9.56 25.94 12.83
C ASN A 282 -10.77 25.00 13.00
N ASN A 283 -11.63 24.92 11.98
CA ASN A 283 -12.75 23.99 12.02
C ASN A 283 -12.28 22.54 12.12
N VAL A 284 -11.29 22.16 11.32
CA VAL A 284 -10.72 20.80 11.33
C VAL A 284 -10.03 20.51 12.66
N THR A 285 -9.19 21.41 13.16
CA THR A 285 -8.39 21.16 14.38
C THR A 285 -9.23 21.20 15.65
N ARG A 286 -10.31 21.98 15.70
CA ARG A 286 -11.28 21.92 16.81
C ARG A 286 -12.04 20.60 16.85
N MET A 287 -12.40 20.05 15.69
CA MET A 287 -13.08 18.76 15.63
C MET A 287 -12.13 17.59 15.91
N LEU A 288 -10.89 17.68 15.41
CA LEU A 288 -9.91 16.61 15.51
C LEU A 288 -9.18 16.59 16.86
N LEU A 289 -8.76 17.74 17.36
CA LEU A 289 -7.77 17.89 18.43
C LEU A 289 -8.29 18.75 19.61
N GLY A 290 -9.56 19.15 19.56
CA GLY A 290 -10.18 19.98 20.60
C GLY A 290 -9.64 21.42 20.70
N LYS A 291 -8.73 21.84 19.82
CA LYS A 291 -7.99 23.10 19.94
C LYS A 291 -8.24 24.10 18.83
N GLN A 292 -8.27 25.38 19.20
CA GLN A 292 -8.22 26.49 18.25
C GLN A 292 -6.76 26.96 18.07
N TYR A 293 -6.21 26.78 16.86
CA TYR A 293 -4.82 27.15 16.58
C TYR A 293 -4.65 28.58 16.03
N PHE A 294 -5.62 29.11 15.29
CA PHE A 294 -5.51 30.43 14.65
C PHE A 294 -6.52 31.43 15.24
N GLY A 295 -6.11 32.69 15.42
CA GLY A 295 -6.97 33.80 15.84
C GLY A 295 -6.66 34.35 17.24
N VAL A 296 -7.44 35.35 17.68
CA VAL A 296 -7.21 36.12 18.93
C VAL A 296 -7.39 35.28 20.21
N GLY A 297 -7.99 34.09 20.09
CA GLY A 297 -8.13 33.10 21.17
C GLY A 297 -7.36 31.81 20.93
N SER A 298 -6.20 31.85 20.26
CA SER A 298 -5.41 30.64 20.04
C SER A 298 -4.90 30.07 21.37
N ASP A 299 -5.22 28.81 21.67
CA ASP A 299 -4.83 28.16 22.92
C ASP A 299 -3.31 27.93 22.99
N ALA A 300 -2.63 27.86 21.85
CA ALA A 300 -1.18 27.66 21.76
C ALA A 300 -0.60 28.19 20.42
N PRO A 301 -0.20 29.47 20.32
CA PRO A 301 0.28 30.06 19.06
C PRO A 301 1.59 29.45 18.52
N GLN A 302 2.45 28.92 19.40
CA GLN A 302 3.66 28.18 18.99
C GLN A 302 3.30 26.82 18.40
N GLU A 303 2.39 26.07 19.03
CA GLU A 303 1.91 24.77 18.55
C GLU A 303 1.16 24.89 17.22
N ALA A 304 0.39 25.97 17.02
CA ALA A 304 -0.26 26.31 15.77
C ALA A 304 0.74 26.48 14.61
N THR A 305 1.82 27.20 14.87
CA THR A 305 2.87 27.48 13.87
C THR A 305 3.62 26.20 13.52
N GLU A 306 3.92 25.37 14.52
CA GLU A 306 4.52 24.05 14.36
C GLU A 306 3.64 23.13 13.51
N PHE A 307 2.36 23.01 13.87
CA PHE A 307 1.39 22.20 13.13
C PHE A 307 1.28 22.65 11.67
N MET A 308 1.11 23.94 11.42
CA MET A 308 0.99 24.47 10.06
C MET A 308 2.25 24.18 9.22
N HIS A 309 3.43 24.33 9.81
CA HIS A 309 4.69 24.00 9.14
C HIS A 309 4.76 22.51 8.80
N ILE A 310 4.45 21.63 9.75
CA ILE A 310 4.44 20.17 9.56
C ILE A 310 3.43 19.79 8.47
N THR A 311 2.20 20.28 8.55
CA THR A 311 1.12 20.01 7.57
C THR A 311 1.50 20.47 6.17
N HIS A 312 2.13 21.64 6.03
CA HIS A 312 2.59 22.13 4.74
C HIS A 312 3.73 21.26 4.17
N GLU A 313 4.72 20.89 4.98
CA GLU A 313 5.80 19.99 4.53
C GLU A 313 5.26 18.62 4.12
N LEU A 314 4.31 18.08 4.89
CA LEU A 314 3.63 16.82 4.62
C LEU A 314 2.90 16.85 3.27
N PHE A 315 1.98 17.80 3.06
CA PHE A 315 1.20 17.90 1.82
C PHE A 315 2.08 18.16 0.61
N TRP A 316 3.12 18.99 0.77
CA TRP A 316 4.08 19.23 -0.29
C TRP A 316 4.76 17.92 -0.69
N LEU A 317 5.31 17.15 0.27
CA LEU A 317 6.00 15.89 -0.02
C LEU A 317 5.08 14.80 -0.57
N LEU A 318 3.86 14.66 -0.05
CA LEU A 318 2.86 13.71 -0.56
C LEU A 318 2.41 14.05 -1.99
N GLY A 319 2.36 15.35 -2.34
CA GLY A 319 1.99 15.82 -3.67
C GLY A 319 3.11 15.78 -4.71
N LEU A 320 4.36 15.48 -4.32
CA LEU A 320 5.48 15.40 -5.25
C LEU A 320 5.40 14.13 -6.10
N ILE A 321 5.61 14.28 -7.40
CA ILE A 321 5.94 13.15 -8.28
C ILE A 321 7.41 12.79 -8.02
N TYR A 322 7.64 11.91 -7.05
CA TYR A 322 8.98 11.45 -6.73
C TYR A 322 9.49 10.47 -7.79
N LEU A 323 10.53 10.86 -8.54
CA LEU A 323 11.09 10.06 -9.62
C LEU A 323 11.59 8.68 -9.16
N GLY A 324 11.98 8.54 -7.89
CA GLY A 324 12.40 7.25 -7.32
C GLY A 324 11.30 6.19 -7.29
N ASP A 325 10.03 6.59 -7.25
CA ASP A 325 8.88 5.66 -7.36
C ASP A 325 8.76 5.07 -8.78
N TYR A 326 9.32 5.74 -9.79
CA TYR A 326 9.23 5.34 -11.20
C TYR A 326 10.56 4.85 -11.78
N LEU A 327 11.69 5.14 -11.12
CA LEU A 327 13.04 4.79 -11.58
C LEU A 327 13.86 4.26 -10.40
N PRO A 328 14.18 2.95 -10.34
CA PRO A 328 14.87 2.37 -9.19
C PRO A 328 16.25 3.00 -8.91
N ILE A 329 16.96 3.43 -9.96
CA ILE A 329 18.28 4.06 -9.81
C ILE A 329 18.21 5.44 -9.14
N TRP A 330 17.11 6.16 -9.31
CA TRP A 330 16.89 7.47 -8.69
C TRP A 330 16.69 7.35 -7.18
N ARG A 331 16.09 6.25 -6.72
CA ARG A 331 15.96 5.94 -5.29
C ARG A 331 17.32 5.72 -4.61
N TRP A 332 18.31 5.18 -5.33
CA TRP A 332 19.65 4.97 -4.78
C TRP A 332 20.46 6.27 -4.66
N VAL A 333 20.29 7.20 -5.60
CA VAL A 333 21.06 8.46 -5.63
C VAL A 333 20.43 9.54 -4.75
N ASP A 334 19.09 9.63 -4.72
CA ASP A 334 18.31 10.69 -4.04
C ASP A 334 18.95 12.10 -4.14
N PRO A 335 19.12 12.64 -5.36
CA PRO A 335 19.94 13.84 -5.59
C PRO A 335 19.36 15.11 -4.94
N PHE A 336 18.07 15.11 -4.60
CA PHE A 336 17.40 16.23 -3.92
C PHE A 336 17.19 15.97 -2.43
N GLY A 337 17.62 14.83 -1.91
CA GLY A 337 17.42 14.47 -0.50
C GLY A 337 15.94 14.32 -0.11
N CYS A 338 15.08 13.96 -1.06
CA CYS A 338 13.64 13.87 -0.85
C CYS A 338 13.29 12.78 0.17
N GLU A 339 13.92 11.61 0.09
CA GLU A 339 13.68 10.52 1.04
C GLU A 339 14.17 10.91 2.44
N LYS A 340 15.34 11.56 2.52
CA LYS A 340 15.84 12.10 3.79
C LYS A 340 14.86 13.11 4.40
N LYS A 341 14.31 14.00 3.57
CA LYS A 341 13.30 14.98 4.02
C LYS A 341 12.00 14.31 4.44
N MET A 342 11.54 13.28 3.73
CA MET A 342 10.37 12.47 4.12
C MET A 342 10.56 11.85 5.51
N ARG A 343 11.72 11.25 5.79
CA ARG A 343 12.04 10.68 7.12
C ARG A 343 12.09 11.74 8.23
N GLN A 344 12.58 12.94 7.92
CA GLN A 344 12.58 14.04 8.89
C GLN A 344 11.16 14.50 9.22
N VAL A 345 10.30 14.64 8.20
CA VAL A 345 8.90 15.04 8.39
C VAL A 345 8.11 13.92 9.08
N GLU A 346 8.31 12.66 8.71
CA GLU A 346 7.75 11.48 9.41
C GLU A 346 8.00 11.57 10.92
N LYS A 347 9.24 11.85 11.32
CA LYS A 347 9.60 11.99 12.73
C LYS A 347 8.89 13.18 13.39
N LYS A 348 8.87 14.35 12.76
CA LYS A 348 8.18 15.55 13.30
C LYS A 348 6.67 15.30 13.48
N VAL A 349 6.04 14.67 12.49
CA VAL A 349 4.61 14.31 12.53
C VAL A 349 4.33 13.33 13.65
N ASP A 350 5.14 12.29 13.79
CA ASP A 350 4.96 11.29 14.84
C ASP A 350 5.15 11.88 16.25
N GLU A 351 6.17 12.73 16.45
CA GLU A 351 6.39 13.45 17.70
C GLU A 351 5.20 14.37 18.04
N PHE A 352 4.71 15.12 17.04
CA PHE A 352 3.56 16.01 17.21
C PHE A 352 2.30 15.22 17.61
N HIS A 353 1.94 14.16 16.88
CA HIS A 353 0.76 13.37 17.21
C HIS A 353 0.89 12.63 18.54
N THR A 354 2.09 12.18 18.91
CA THR A 354 2.33 11.56 20.23
C THR A 354 2.02 12.56 21.35
N LYS A 355 2.53 13.79 21.23
CA LYS A 355 2.25 14.86 22.19
C LYS A 355 0.76 15.14 22.33
N ILE A 356 0.01 15.17 21.22
CA ILE A 356 -1.45 15.34 21.24
C ILE A 356 -2.12 14.19 21.99
N ILE A 357 -1.81 12.94 21.65
CA ILE A 357 -2.42 11.76 22.27
C ILE A 357 -2.17 11.74 23.79
N GLU A 358 -0.94 12.03 24.21
CA GLU A 358 -0.57 12.11 25.63
C GLU A 358 -1.34 13.20 26.38
N GLN A 359 -1.54 14.37 25.77
CA GLN A 359 -2.35 15.45 26.35
C GLN A 359 -3.80 15.05 26.57
N HIS A 360 -4.42 14.34 25.61
CA HIS A 360 -5.81 13.88 25.75
C HIS A 360 -5.93 12.78 26.80
N ARG A 361 -4.99 11.83 26.85
CA ARG A 361 -4.93 10.81 27.92
C ARG A 361 -4.86 11.45 29.31
N ALA A 362 -3.99 12.45 29.49
CA ALA A 362 -3.88 13.17 30.76
C ALA A 362 -5.16 13.96 31.11
N SER A 363 -5.87 14.48 30.11
CA SER A 363 -7.15 15.18 30.33
C SER A 363 -8.26 14.21 30.78
N MET A 364 -8.36 13.04 30.16
CA MET A 364 -9.36 12.01 30.50
C MET A 364 -9.18 11.47 31.94
N GLU A 365 -7.93 11.35 32.42
CA GLU A 365 -7.65 10.97 33.81
C GLU A 365 -8.17 12.02 34.82
N ASN A 366 -8.19 13.29 34.43
CA ASN A 366 -8.67 14.39 35.26
C ASN A 366 -10.21 14.56 35.24
N GLN A 367 -10.95 13.68 34.56
CA GLN A 367 -12.42 13.73 34.41
C GLN A 367 -12.93 15.10 33.93
N ASP A 368 -12.25 15.71 32.96
CA ASP A 368 -12.79 16.89 32.30
C ASP A 368 -14.02 16.47 31.45
N ASP A 369 -15.23 16.90 31.86
CA ASP A 369 -16.52 16.58 31.20
C ASP A 369 -16.73 17.43 29.92
N GLY A 370 -15.62 17.75 29.25
CA GLY A 370 -15.60 18.51 28.01
C GLY A 370 -16.27 17.74 26.86
N GLN A 371 -16.66 18.50 25.83
CA GLN A 371 -17.15 17.88 24.60
C GLN A 371 -16.04 17.05 23.96
N MET A 372 -16.24 15.72 23.88
CA MET A 372 -15.28 14.82 23.24
C MET A 372 -14.99 15.18 21.80
N ASP A 373 -13.72 15.33 21.48
CA ASP A 373 -13.24 15.46 20.10
C ASP A 373 -12.99 14.09 19.44
N PHE A 374 -12.38 14.08 18.25
CA PHE A 374 -12.13 12.83 17.55
C PHE A 374 -11.03 12.00 18.21
N VAL A 375 -9.99 12.63 18.78
CA VAL A 375 -8.92 11.91 19.50
C VAL A 375 -9.50 11.24 20.74
N ASP A 376 -10.32 11.94 21.53
CA ASP A 376 -10.96 11.38 22.72
C ASP A 376 -11.76 10.12 22.41
N VAL A 377 -12.49 10.17 21.30
CA VAL A 377 -13.31 9.03 20.88
C VAL A 377 -12.44 7.89 20.39
N LEU A 378 -11.39 8.17 19.63
CA LEU A 378 -10.47 7.13 19.18
C LEU A 378 -9.80 6.43 20.36
N LEU A 379 -9.47 7.17 21.43
CA LEU A 379 -8.95 6.63 22.68
C LEU A 379 -9.97 5.76 23.43
N SER A 380 -11.27 6.10 23.34
CA SER A 380 -12.33 5.32 23.99
C SER A 380 -12.73 4.05 23.22
N LEU A 381 -12.25 3.86 21.98
CA LEU A 381 -12.63 2.72 21.15
C LEU A 381 -11.76 1.47 21.44
N PRO A 382 -12.36 0.27 21.36
CA PRO A 382 -11.62 -0.98 21.54
C PRO A 382 -10.65 -1.25 20.39
N GLY A 383 -9.54 -1.91 20.71
CA GLY A 383 -8.52 -2.31 19.74
C GLY A 383 -8.84 -3.62 19.02
N GLU A 384 -7.94 -4.06 18.13
CA GLU A 384 -8.04 -5.38 17.50
C GLU A 384 -7.76 -6.52 18.49
N ASP A 385 -8.22 -7.72 18.14
CA ASP A 385 -7.96 -8.96 18.88
C ASP A 385 -8.34 -8.94 20.38
N GLY A 386 -9.35 -8.13 20.73
CA GLY A 386 -9.83 -8.00 22.11
C GLY A 386 -8.99 -7.10 22.99
N LYS A 387 -8.11 -6.27 22.40
CA LYS A 387 -7.43 -5.19 23.13
C LYS A 387 -8.45 -4.18 23.66
N GLU A 388 -8.20 -3.71 24.87
CA GLU A 388 -9.06 -2.74 25.57
C GLU A 388 -9.12 -1.39 24.84
N HIS A 389 -7.99 -0.97 24.23
CA HIS A 389 -7.87 0.29 23.50
C HIS A 389 -7.21 0.10 22.13
N MET A 390 -7.50 1.03 21.23
CA MET A 390 -6.86 1.15 19.92
C MET A 390 -5.36 1.44 20.04
N ASP A 391 -4.57 0.92 19.11
CA ASP A 391 -3.12 1.15 19.06
C ASP A 391 -2.80 2.58 18.63
N ASP A 392 -1.76 3.18 19.23
CA ASP A 392 -1.40 4.58 18.98
C ASP A 392 -1.10 4.84 17.51
N ILE A 393 -0.50 3.87 16.80
CA ILE A 393 -0.22 3.99 15.37
C ILE A 393 -1.52 4.08 14.56
N GLU A 394 -2.57 3.35 14.95
CA GLU A 394 -3.87 3.43 14.29
C GLU A 394 -4.58 4.74 14.55
N ILE A 395 -4.54 5.23 15.80
CA ILE A 395 -5.09 6.54 16.17
C ILE A 395 -4.38 7.63 15.36
N LYS A 396 -3.04 7.62 15.37
CA LYS A 396 -2.19 8.55 14.61
C LYS A 396 -2.52 8.53 13.11
N ALA A 397 -2.73 7.35 12.53
CA ALA A 397 -3.10 7.20 11.13
C ALA A 397 -4.52 7.72 10.81
N LEU A 398 -5.43 7.75 11.79
CA LEU A 398 -6.80 8.26 11.65
C LEU A 398 -6.90 9.78 11.85
N ILE A 399 -6.02 10.37 12.66
CA ILE A 399 -5.98 11.82 12.89
C ILE A 399 -5.07 12.56 11.90
N GLN A 400 -4.23 11.83 11.15
CA GLN A 400 -3.40 12.39 10.10
C GLN A 400 -4.28 13.15 9.09
N PRO A 401 -4.03 14.46 8.87
CA PRO A 401 -4.70 15.20 7.81
C PRO A 401 -4.34 14.56 6.47
N THR A 402 -5.37 14.14 5.72
CA THR A 402 -5.26 13.47 4.41
C THR A 402 -5.91 14.29 3.31
#